data_AF-A0A067SWF0-F1
#
_entry.id   AF-A0A067SWF0-F1
#
_cell.length_a   1.000
_cell.length_b   1.000
_cell.length_c   1.000
_cell.angle_alpha   90.00
_cell.angle_beta   90.00
_cell.angle_gamma   90.00
#
_symmetry.space_group_name_H-M   'P 1'
#
loop_
_entity.id
_entity.type
_entity.pdbx_description
1 polymer ?
#
loop_
_entity_poly.entity_id
_entity_poly.type
_entity_poly.pdbx_seq_one_letter_code
_entity_poly.pdbx_strand_id
1 'polypeptide(L)'
;MHSHSQPISPSSSDSSRSGSPDTRATTPSVHSEGETTYAYLPGAVSTKANALQAIFSKHASSGRLGVVLDHTDQPAFLDSISKEEWSKESLPNAPEYFVSSTYQPPVHPTNTLIPTDPTQASHHHLFSSTTPGLRTILPLPISDSSTLHILEQPSFVYPPLSHTVAHSLAPSADGGSGNIPTLDDWKTLWATWDLITLQMIPQDMLHQKPIDLRHKCLFYIGHIPTFLDMLIVKSIGGEPTEPKYFWNIFERGIDPHVDDPDHCHNHSEVPEKDEDWPTLPAILSFRTAVRARLQHLYAELASGTRALTRNIARTLVMTHEHEGFHIETLLYMLIQKAGSGTLPPPGFTTPPWEELAAQWASFPQPTTSTVLVGPASVVMGHDDSEADDKSLDFAEDVKGHTFGWDNESPRREVQVAPFKAEWRPVTNREFERFWRSSPGKDTVQMPKSWVVDDNGSIKVRTMYGLVPLRTAEHWPVLTSYDDLALYARAKGGRLPTEPELRLFLDLYDVGHEGGANVGFRNWHPIPATTGLDAHAGKGSNGGVWEWTSTVFDTHDGLVPTQLFTGYSADFFDGKHQVALGASYATIPRLAGRRTVRNFYQHNYPYPWIGARVVYDV
;
A
#
# COMPACT_ATOMS: atom_id res chain seq x y z
N MET A 1 -74.58 -8.47 10.85
CA MET A 1 -74.93 -9.84 11.26
C MET A 1 -73.73 -10.72 11.00
N HIS A 2 -73.37 -11.52 12.02
CA HIS A 2 -72.24 -12.47 12.15
C HIS A 2 -71.97 -13.34 10.90
N SER A 3 -70.79 -13.89 10.63
CA SER A 3 -69.89 -14.72 11.48
C SER A 3 -68.48 -14.84 10.82
N HIS A 4 -67.32 -14.84 11.51
CA HIS A 4 -66.66 -15.97 12.22
C HIS A 4 -66.56 -17.27 11.37
N SER A 5 -65.47 -18.04 11.20
CA SER A 5 -64.10 -18.11 11.77
C SER A 5 -63.21 -19.06 10.93
N GLN A 6 -61.90 -19.05 11.21
CA GLN A 6 -60.70 -19.76 10.69
C GLN A 6 -60.72 -21.34 10.66
N PRO A 7 -59.56 -22.09 10.57
CA PRO A 7 -58.41 -22.17 9.62
C PRO A 7 -57.98 -23.65 9.28
N ILE A 8 -57.17 -23.94 8.24
CA ILE A 8 -56.32 -25.18 8.19
C ILE A 8 -55.02 -24.95 7.37
N SER A 9 -53.89 -25.45 7.90
CA SER A 9 -52.49 -25.47 7.42
C SER A 9 -52.23 -26.25 6.12
N PRO A 10 -51.07 -26.06 5.45
CA PRO A 10 -50.71 -26.79 4.23
C PRO A 10 -49.71 -27.95 4.47
N SER A 11 -49.86 -29.03 3.69
CA SER A 11 -48.89 -30.13 3.55
C SER A 11 -48.39 -30.23 2.11
N SER A 12 -47.06 -30.14 1.97
CA SER A 12 -46.15 -30.78 1.01
C SER A 12 -46.68 -31.34 -0.33
N SER A 13 -46.03 -30.91 -1.42
CA SER A 13 -45.64 -31.81 -2.52
C SER A 13 -44.33 -31.37 -3.17
N ASP A 14 -43.40 -32.31 -3.27
CA ASP A 14 -42.13 -32.25 -3.97
C ASP A 14 -42.30 -32.10 -5.48
N SER A 15 -41.37 -31.39 -6.12
CA SER A 15 -40.96 -31.72 -7.49
C SER A 15 -39.46 -31.52 -7.66
N SER A 16 -38.82 -32.59 -8.11
CA SER A 16 -37.39 -32.77 -8.32
C SER A 16 -36.89 -32.13 -9.63
N ARG A 17 -35.66 -31.59 -9.64
CA ARG A 17 -34.83 -31.47 -10.85
C ARG A 17 -33.32 -31.42 -10.50
N SER A 18 -32.68 -32.50 -10.91
CA SER A 18 -31.27 -32.78 -11.24
C SER A 18 -30.22 -31.64 -11.30
N GLY A 19 -29.22 -31.72 -10.42
CA GLY A 19 -27.82 -32.07 -10.73
C GLY A 19 -26.99 -31.23 -11.71
N SER A 20 -26.08 -30.41 -11.18
CA SER A 20 -24.79 -30.01 -11.79
C SER A 20 -23.76 -29.76 -10.66
N PRO A 21 -22.45 -29.95 -10.91
CA PRO A 21 -21.47 -30.16 -9.85
C PRO A 21 -21.10 -28.86 -9.13
N ASP A 22 -21.62 -28.70 -7.91
CA ASP A 22 -21.16 -27.72 -6.92
C ASP A 22 -19.70 -28.06 -6.55
N THR A 23 -18.73 -27.50 -7.29
CA THR A 23 -17.38 -27.27 -6.75
C THR A 23 -17.38 -25.91 -6.07
N ARG A 24 -18.19 -25.81 -5.00
CA ARG A 24 -18.15 -24.67 -4.10
C ARG A 24 -16.79 -24.68 -3.42
N ALA A 25 -16.01 -23.65 -3.65
CA ALA A 25 -15.02 -23.19 -2.71
C ALA A 25 -15.76 -22.94 -1.39
N THR A 26 -15.65 -23.90 -0.47
CA THR A 26 -15.98 -23.69 0.93
C THR A 26 -15.13 -22.52 1.40
N THR A 27 -15.79 -21.44 1.81
CA THR A 27 -15.20 -20.42 2.69
C THR A 27 -14.40 -21.15 3.76
N PRO A 28 -13.08 -20.93 3.89
CA PRO A 28 -12.32 -21.56 4.96
C PRO A 28 -12.98 -21.16 6.27
N SER A 29 -13.34 -22.15 7.09
CA SER A 29 -13.85 -21.89 8.42
C SER A 29 -12.81 -21.05 9.17
N VAL A 30 -13.21 -19.85 9.57
CA VAL A 30 -12.55 -19.14 10.67
C VAL A 30 -12.68 -20.08 11.88
N HIS A 31 -11.56 -20.39 12.54
CA HIS A 31 -11.38 -21.42 13.58
C HIS A 31 -11.09 -22.85 13.08
N SER A 32 -9.95 -23.05 12.43
CA SER A 32 -9.11 -24.19 12.81
C SER A 32 -8.08 -23.68 13.82
N GLU A 33 -8.40 -23.74 15.11
CA GLU A 33 -7.43 -23.60 16.19
C GLU A 33 -6.50 -24.81 16.17
N GLY A 34 -5.58 -24.86 15.21
CA GLY A 34 -4.39 -25.68 15.35
C GLY A 34 -3.51 -25.05 16.42
N GLU A 35 -2.98 -25.85 17.35
CA GLU A 35 -1.97 -25.39 18.30
C GLU A 35 -0.83 -24.71 17.52
N THR A 36 -0.58 -23.43 17.83
CA THR A 36 0.52 -22.70 17.19
C THR A 36 1.82 -23.25 17.76
N THR A 37 2.70 -23.70 16.88
CA THR A 37 4.07 -24.06 17.28
C THR A 37 4.88 -22.79 17.44
N TYR A 38 5.72 -22.75 18.46
CA TYR A 38 6.64 -21.66 18.75
C TYR A 38 8.06 -22.13 18.45
N ALA A 39 8.86 -21.25 17.86
CA ALA A 39 10.27 -21.44 17.61
C ALA A 39 11.07 -20.28 18.22
N TYR A 40 12.25 -20.59 18.73
CA TYR A 40 13.20 -19.61 19.21
C TYR A 40 14.55 -19.84 18.51
N LEU A 41 15.06 -18.79 17.89
CA LEU A 41 16.30 -18.82 17.13
C LEU A 41 17.37 -17.98 17.86
N PRO A 42 18.26 -18.58 18.67
CA PRO A 42 19.31 -17.84 19.39
C PRO A 42 20.36 -17.22 18.45
N GLY A 43 20.97 -16.10 18.83
CA GLY A 43 22.08 -15.44 18.10
C GLY A 43 21.65 -14.37 17.08
N ALA A 44 22.56 -13.97 16.18
CA ALA A 44 22.36 -12.80 15.32
C ALA A 44 21.24 -12.94 14.27
N VAL A 45 20.35 -11.94 14.23
CA VAL A 45 19.18 -11.84 13.34
C VAL A 45 19.59 -11.80 11.85
N SER A 46 20.71 -11.16 11.54
CA SER A 46 21.15 -10.82 10.17
C SER A 46 21.53 -12.00 9.26
N THR A 47 21.70 -13.21 9.80
CA THR A 47 22.15 -14.40 9.04
C THR A 47 21.09 -15.50 8.90
N LYS A 48 19.84 -15.20 9.27
CA LYS A 48 18.83 -16.22 9.55
C LYS A 48 17.69 -16.37 8.54
N ALA A 49 17.62 -15.58 7.46
CA ALA A 49 16.45 -15.61 6.57
C ALA A 49 16.16 -17.02 5.99
N ASN A 50 17.18 -17.68 5.43
CA ASN A 50 17.05 -19.04 4.88
C ASN A 50 16.70 -20.07 5.97
N ALA A 51 17.31 -19.94 7.16
CA ALA A 51 17.02 -20.82 8.29
C ALA A 51 15.57 -20.65 8.77
N LEU A 52 15.10 -19.42 8.88
CA LEU A 52 13.74 -19.10 9.30
C LEU A 52 12.72 -19.67 8.33
N GLN A 53 12.96 -19.57 7.01
CA GLN A 53 12.08 -20.18 6.02
C GLN A 53 12.02 -21.70 6.17
N ALA A 54 13.15 -22.36 6.43
CA ALA A 54 13.19 -23.80 6.64
C ALA A 54 12.45 -24.22 7.93
N ILE A 55 12.61 -23.44 9.00
CA ILE A 55 11.90 -23.64 10.27
C ILE A 55 10.39 -23.46 10.08
N PHE A 56 9.97 -22.39 9.40
CA PHE A 56 8.56 -22.15 9.06
C PHE A 56 7.98 -23.31 8.27
N SER A 57 8.66 -23.75 7.20
CA SER A 57 8.21 -24.86 6.35
C SER A 57 8.06 -26.18 7.11
N LYS A 58 8.89 -26.41 8.15
CA LYS A 58 8.82 -27.62 8.98
C LYS A 58 7.71 -27.56 10.03
N HIS A 59 7.52 -26.40 10.67
CA HIS A 59 6.74 -26.31 11.92
C HIS A 59 5.41 -25.58 11.79
N ALA A 60 5.20 -24.78 10.73
CA ALA A 60 3.97 -24.01 10.51
C ALA A 60 2.82 -24.85 9.91
N SER A 61 2.46 -25.96 10.56
CA SER A 61 1.43 -26.89 10.06
C SER A 61 0.04 -26.24 9.87
N SER A 62 -0.28 -25.21 10.66
CA SER A 62 -1.50 -24.40 10.54
C SER A 62 -1.35 -23.18 9.62
N GLY A 63 -0.23 -23.05 8.91
CA GLY A 63 0.14 -21.85 8.14
C GLY A 63 0.64 -20.69 9.00
N ARG A 64 0.87 -20.92 10.30
CA ARG A 64 1.41 -19.93 11.25
C ARG A 64 2.54 -20.50 12.08
N LEU A 65 3.49 -19.64 12.47
CA LEU A 65 4.57 -19.97 13.40
C LEU A 65 4.79 -18.81 14.37
N GLY A 66 4.78 -19.09 15.67
CA GLY A 66 5.28 -18.13 16.66
C GLY A 66 6.80 -18.13 16.67
N VAL A 67 7.46 -16.98 16.54
CA VAL A 67 8.91 -16.87 16.51
C VAL A 67 9.38 -15.87 17.54
N VAL A 68 10.16 -16.33 18.50
CA VAL A 68 10.82 -15.46 19.48
C VAL A 68 12.18 -15.03 18.93
N LEU A 69 12.42 -13.72 18.92
CA LEU A 69 13.70 -13.11 18.58
C LEU A 69 14.16 -12.20 19.72
N ASP A 70 15.44 -12.29 20.06
CA ASP A 70 16.09 -11.33 20.96
C ASP A 70 16.44 -10.04 20.22
N HIS A 71 16.43 -8.93 20.94
CA HIS A 71 16.78 -7.60 20.45
C HIS A 71 18.28 -7.43 20.22
N THR A 72 19.08 -8.33 20.78
CA THR A 72 20.54 -8.36 20.64
C THR A 72 21.01 -9.77 20.31
N ASP A 73 22.27 -9.92 19.91
CA ASP A 73 22.85 -11.23 19.62
C ASP A 73 23.03 -12.11 20.87
N GLN A 74 22.83 -11.56 22.08
CA GLN A 74 22.86 -12.31 23.33
C GLN A 74 21.54 -13.08 23.51
N PRO A 75 21.59 -14.42 23.73
CA PRO A 75 20.42 -15.29 23.73
C PRO A 75 19.61 -15.18 25.05
N ALA A 76 19.10 -14.00 25.36
CA ALA A 76 18.46 -13.67 26.64
C ALA A 76 17.21 -14.52 26.89
N PHE A 77 16.43 -14.84 25.86
CA PHE A 77 15.27 -15.71 26.02
C PHE A 77 15.65 -17.14 26.41
N LEU A 78 16.83 -17.64 25.99
CA LEU A 78 17.29 -19.00 26.30
C LEU A 78 17.41 -19.23 27.81
N ASP A 79 17.85 -18.21 28.55
CA ASP A 79 18.01 -18.27 30.00
C ASP A 79 16.66 -18.38 30.73
N SER A 80 15.56 -18.00 30.06
CA SER A 80 14.19 -18.06 30.60
C SER A 80 13.42 -19.33 30.22
N ILE A 81 13.94 -20.13 29.27
CA ILE A 81 13.27 -21.32 28.74
C ILE A 81 13.33 -22.49 29.75
N SER A 82 12.19 -23.10 30.04
CA SER A 82 12.14 -24.43 30.68
C SER A 82 12.60 -25.51 29.70
N LYS A 83 13.57 -26.32 30.13
CA LYS A 83 14.09 -27.45 29.32
C LYS A 83 13.07 -28.56 29.13
N GLU A 84 12.02 -28.59 29.94
CA GLU A 84 10.91 -29.54 29.84
C GLU A 84 9.89 -29.13 28.77
N GLU A 85 9.79 -27.83 28.47
CA GLU A 85 8.79 -27.27 27.55
C GLU A 85 9.31 -27.05 26.12
N TRP A 86 10.62 -26.90 25.95
CA TRP A 86 11.24 -26.62 24.66
C TRP A 86 12.19 -27.73 24.24
N SER A 87 12.00 -28.26 23.02
CA SER A 87 12.89 -29.23 22.41
C SER A 87 13.91 -28.52 21.51
N LYS A 88 15.16 -28.97 21.60
CA LYS A 88 16.26 -28.51 20.76
C LYS A 88 16.26 -29.25 19.43
N GLU A 89 16.36 -28.51 18.34
CA GLU A 89 16.38 -29.06 16.98
C GLU A 89 17.48 -28.42 16.11
N SER A 90 17.76 -29.06 14.97
CA SER A 90 18.64 -28.53 13.93
C SER A 90 18.10 -28.89 12.55
N LEU A 91 18.38 -28.04 11.57
CA LEU A 91 18.10 -28.27 10.15
C LEU A 91 19.38 -28.09 9.34
N PRO A 92 19.52 -28.75 8.18
CA PRO A 92 20.62 -28.49 7.28
C PRO A 92 20.72 -26.99 6.96
N ASN A 93 21.89 -26.39 7.19
CA ASN A 93 22.17 -24.97 6.96
C ASN A 93 21.34 -23.98 7.82
N ALA A 94 20.76 -24.44 8.93
CA ALA A 94 20.19 -23.57 9.96
C ALA A 94 21.06 -23.61 11.23
N PRO A 95 21.21 -22.49 11.95
CA PRO A 95 21.70 -22.55 13.32
C PRO A 95 20.79 -23.43 14.17
N GLU A 96 21.32 -23.88 15.30
CA GLU A 96 20.54 -24.54 16.33
C GLU A 96 19.37 -23.66 16.78
N TYR A 97 18.19 -24.26 16.94
CA TYR A 97 16.97 -23.58 17.36
C TYR A 97 16.16 -24.45 18.30
N PHE A 98 15.22 -23.82 19.01
CA PHE A 98 14.34 -24.49 19.97
C PHE A 98 12.90 -24.39 19.50
N VAL A 99 12.10 -25.42 19.75
CA VAL A 99 10.66 -25.42 19.43
C VAL A 99 9.82 -25.89 20.60
N SER A 100 8.59 -25.40 20.67
CA SER A 100 7.60 -25.83 21.64
C SER A 100 6.20 -25.75 21.05
N SER A 101 5.40 -26.78 21.24
CA SER A 101 3.96 -26.76 20.96
C SER A 101 3.12 -26.45 22.21
N THR A 102 3.75 -26.42 23.39
CA THR A 102 3.07 -26.20 24.68
C THR A 102 3.35 -24.83 25.28
N TYR A 103 4.26 -24.06 24.68
CA TYR A 103 4.60 -22.71 25.15
C TYR A 103 3.37 -21.80 25.21
N GLN A 104 3.14 -21.24 26.39
CA GLN A 104 2.08 -20.27 26.64
C GLN A 104 2.70 -18.86 26.73
N PRO A 105 2.55 -18.02 25.70
CA PRO A 105 3.09 -16.66 25.75
C PRO A 105 2.37 -15.84 26.83
N PRO A 106 3.06 -14.87 27.46
CA PRO A 106 2.45 -14.01 28.45
C PRO A 106 1.27 -13.23 27.85
N VAL A 107 0.14 -13.22 28.57
CA VAL A 107 -1.14 -12.63 28.13
C VAL A 107 -1.09 -11.09 28.09
N HIS A 108 -0.18 -10.49 28.86
CA HIS A 108 -0.01 -9.04 28.93
C HIS A 108 1.43 -8.67 28.59
N PRO A 109 1.66 -7.88 27.52
CA PRO A 109 2.99 -7.39 27.20
C PRO A 109 3.50 -6.49 28.33
N THR A 110 4.79 -6.61 28.66
CA THR A 110 5.42 -5.80 29.71
C THR A 110 5.82 -4.41 29.21
N ASN A 111 5.97 -4.24 27.90
CA ASN A 111 6.46 -3.02 27.25
C ASN A 111 5.59 -2.60 26.06
N THR A 112 5.67 -1.32 25.71
CA THR A 112 5.07 -0.82 24.47
C THR A 112 5.96 -1.13 23.28
N LEU A 113 5.38 -1.67 22.22
CA LEU A 113 6.08 -1.96 20.98
C LEU A 113 5.81 -0.87 19.94
N ILE A 114 6.86 -0.24 19.44
CA ILE A 114 6.77 0.76 18.36
C ILE A 114 7.24 0.10 17.06
N PRO A 115 6.40 0.02 16.01
CA PRO A 115 6.78 -0.64 14.75
C PRO A 115 7.99 -0.01 14.04
N THR A 116 8.23 1.28 14.28
CA THR A 116 9.38 2.03 13.74
C THR A 116 10.58 2.04 14.66
N ASP A 117 10.56 1.26 15.75
CA ASP A 117 11.79 1.00 16.52
C ASP A 117 12.79 0.26 15.62
N PRO A 118 14.09 0.65 15.60
CA PRO A 118 15.08 0.02 14.73
C PRO A 118 15.20 -1.50 14.90
N THR A 119 14.99 -2.02 16.11
CA THR A 119 14.99 -3.47 16.37
C THR A 119 13.81 -4.12 15.67
N GLN A 120 12.62 -3.55 15.81
CA GLN A 120 11.41 -4.08 15.18
C GLN A 120 11.48 -3.99 13.66
N ALA A 121 11.96 -2.86 13.12
CA ALA A 121 12.21 -2.71 11.69
C ALA A 121 13.17 -3.80 11.17
N SER A 122 14.24 -4.11 11.91
CA SER A 122 15.18 -5.17 11.54
C SER A 122 14.54 -6.57 11.52
N HIS A 123 13.61 -6.87 12.45
CA HIS A 123 12.85 -8.12 12.44
C HIS A 123 11.94 -8.20 11.20
N HIS A 124 11.24 -7.12 10.85
CA HIS A 124 10.43 -7.06 9.63
C HIS A 124 11.28 -7.30 8.38
N HIS A 125 12.52 -6.79 8.33
CA HIS A 125 13.45 -7.02 7.22
C HIS A 125 13.85 -8.48 7.13
N LEU A 126 14.19 -9.11 8.27
CA LEU A 126 14.48 -10.53 8.31
C LEU A 126 13.32 -11.35 7.69
N PHE A 127 12.09 -11.08 8.11
CA PHE A 127 10.91 -11.83 7.65
C PHE A 127 10.62 -11.60 6.16
N SER A 128 10.65 -10.35 5.71
CA SER A 128 10.37 -10.02 4.31
C SER A 128 11.48 -10.45 3.35
N SER A 129 12.71 -10.68 3.84
CA SER A 129 13.83 -11.19 3.05
C SER A 129 13.83 -12.71 2.82
N THR A 130 12.93 -13.46 3.44
CA THR A 130 12.79 -14.90 3.18
C THR A 130 12.22 -15.15 1.78
N THR A 131 12.37 -16.38 1.26
CA THR A 131 11.80 -16.76 -0.04
C THR A 131 11.08 -18.10 0.08
N PRO A 132 9.73 -18.15 0.00
CA PRO A 132 8.81 -17.00 -0.09
C PRO A 132 8.85 -16.09 1.15
N GLY A 133 8.43 -14.84 1.02
CA GLY A 133 8.48 -13.85 2.10
C GLY A 133 7.53 -14.18 3.26
N LEU A 134 7.98 -13.92 4.49
CA LEU A 134 7.18 -14.03 5.70
C LEU A 134 6.71 -12.66 6.19
N ARG A 135 5.56 -12.63 6.87
CA ARG A 135 4.95 -11.43 7.45
C ARG A 135 4.58 -11.69 8.91
N THR A 136 4.78 -10.69 9.76
CA THR A 136 4.26 -10.72 11.14
C THR A 136 2.79 -10.25 11.17
N ILE A 137 1.93 -11.04 11.80
CA ILE A 137 0.52 -10.73 12.08
C ILE A 137 0.43 -9.85 13.34
N LEU A 138 1.17 -10.25 14.38
CA LEU A 138 1.15 -9.63 15.69
C LEU A 138 2.53 -9.77 16.34
N PRO A 139 3.21 -8.65 16.63
CA PRO A 139 4.40 -8.64 17.45
C PRO A 139 4.04 -8.37 18.93
N LEU A 140 4.57 -9.18 19.83
CA LEU A 140 4.34 -9.13 21.27
C LEU A 140 5.68 -9.04 22.01
N PRO A 141 5.96 -7.93 22.73
CA PRO A 141 7.13 -7.87 23.60
C PRO A 141 6.87 -8.76 24.81
N ILE A 142 7.69 -9.81 24.96
CA ILE A 142 7.57 -10.80 26.04
C ILE A 142 8.59 -10.54 27.16
N SER A 143 9.59 -9.69 26.90
CA SER A 143 10.57 -9.20 27.87
C SER A 143 11.15 -7.85 27.39
N ASP A 144 12.07 -7.27 28.16
CA ASP A 144 12.84 -6.08 27.77
C ASP A 144 13.81 -6.34 26.62
N SER A 145 14.10 -7.61 26.33
CA SER A 145 15.14 -8.03 25.39
C SER A 145 14.65 -8.95 24.28
N SER A 146 13.35 -9.31 24.25
CA SER A 146 12.84 -10.33 23.35
C SER A 146 11.41 -10.02 22.88
N THR A 147 11.14 -10.31 21.62
CA THR A 147 9.82 -10.14 20.99
C THR A 147 9.38 -11.45 20.36
N LEU A 148 8.13 -11.85 20.67
CA LEU A 148 7.44 -12.91 19.97
C LEU A 148 6.71 -12.33 18.75
N HIS A 149 6.91 -12.93 17.59
CA HIS A 149 6.21 -12.59 16.35
C HIS A 149 5.36 -13.78 15.90
N ILE A 150 4.07 -13.55 15.67
CA ILE A 150 3.23 -14.56 15.02
C ILE A 150 3.37 -14.37 13.50
N LEU A 151 4.06 -15.28 12.84
CA LEU A 151 4.36 -15.20 11.41
C LEU A 151 3.33 -15.95 10.56
N GLU A 152 3.10 -15.45 9.36
CA GLU A 152 2.40 -16.09 8.25
C GLU A 152 3.22 -15.98 6.95
N GLN A 153 2.86 -16.80 5.96
CA GLN A 153 3.46 -16.77 4.63
C GLN A 153 2.39 -16.41 3.59
N PRO A 154 2.18 -15.11 3.31
CA PRO A 154 1.19 -14.68 2.32
C PRO A 154 1.69 -14.92 0.89
N SER A 155 0.83 -14.68 -0.10
CA SER A 155 1.15 -14.87 -1.53
C SER A 155 2.21 -13.91 -2.07
N PHE A 156 2.39 -12.76 -1.43
CA PHE A 156 3.46 -11.81 -1.72
C PHE A 156 3.86 -11.05 -0.44
N VAL A 157 5.13 -10.66 -0.37
CA VAL A 157 5.66 -9.69 0.59
C VAL A 157 6.65 -8.83 -0.18
N TYR A 158 6.59 -7.52 0.01
CA TYR A 158 7.60 -6.64 -0.56
C TYR A 158 8.83 -6.60 0.35
N PRO A 159 10.02 -7.01 -0.14
CA PRO A 159 11.25 -6.86 0.63
C PRO A 159 11.67 -5.38 0.68
N PRO A 160 12.59 -5.03 1.59
CA PRO A 160 13.16 -3.69 1.60
C PRO A 160 13.95 -3.43 0.31
N LEU A 161 13.89 -2.19 -0.20
CA LEU A 161 14.51 -1.84 -1.49
C LEU A 161 16.03 -2.04 -1.45
N SER A 162 16.67 -1.81 -0.31
CA SER A 162 18.10 -2.06 -0.08
C SER A 162 18.50 -3.53 -0.32
N HIS A 163 17.52 -4.44 -0.23
CA HIS A 163 17.67 -5.88 -0.47
C HIS A 163 17.12 -6.32 -1.84
N THR A 164 16.54 -5.42 -2.63
CA THR A 164 16.15 -5.72 -4.02
C THR A 164 17.36 -5.62 -4.94
N VAL A 165 17.48 -6.54 -5.90
CA VAL A 165 18.61 -6.59 -6.85
C VAL A 165 18.46 -5.50 -7.94
N ALA A 166 18.30 -4.24 -7.54
CA ALA A 166 18.33 -3.08 -8.45
C ALA A 166 19.69 -2.93 -9.17
N HIS A 167 20.68 -3.73 -8.79
CA HIS A 167 22.01 -3.80 -9.37
C HIS A 167 22.11 -4.57 -10.70
N SER A 168 21.16 -5.46 -11.05
CA SER A 168 21.41 -6.42 -12.15
C SER A 168 21.32 -5.81 -13.56
N LEU A 169 20.59 -4.70 -13.75
CA LEU A 169 20.36 -4.09 -15.07
C LEU A 169 21.14 -2.79 -15.31
N ALA A 170 21.54 -2.09 -14.26
CA ALA A 170 22.26 -0.80 -14.36
C ALA A 170 23.15 -0.50 -13.12
N PRO A 171 24.16 -1.34 -12.83
CA PRO A 171 24.97 -1.23 -11.61
C PRO A 171 25.88 0.00 -11.63
N SER A 172 25.79 0.94 -10.68
CA SER A 172 26.75 2.05 -10.59
C SER A 172 28.12 1.62 -10.01
N ALA A 173 29.18 2.35 -10.38
CA ALA A 173 30.53 2.09 -9.87
C ALA A 173 30.76 2.59 -8.43
N ASP A 174 29.88 3.47 -7.94
CA ASP A 174 29.95 4.12 -6.62
C ASP A 174 28.96 3.53 -5.59
N GLY A 175 28.23 2.48 -5.95
CA GLY A 175 27.20 1.87 -5.11
C GLY A 175 25.83 2.55 -5.17
N GLY A 176 25.64 3.58 -6.01
CA GLY A 176 24.31 4.12 -6.31
C GLY A 176 23.44 3.11 -7.08
N SER A 177 22.15 3.00 -6.73
CA SER A 177 21.19 2.16 -7.45
C SER A 177 20.30 3.02 -8.35
N GLY A 178 20.23 2.67 -9.64
CA GLY A 178 19.10 3.09 -10.47
C GLY A 178 17.80 2.43 -9.98
N ASN A 179 16.65 2.87 -10.50
CA ASN A 179 15.33 2.39 -10.04
C ASN A 179 14.61 1.44 -11.01
N ILE A 180 15.31 0.94 -12.04
CA ILE A 180 14.74 0.02 -13.03
C ILE A 180 14.26 -1.28 -12.33
N PRO A 181 12.99 -1.70 -12.53
CA PRO A 181 12.48 -2.93 -11.91
C PRO A 181 13.13 -4.17 -12.54
N THR A 182 13.38 -5.18 -11.72
CA THR A 182 13.77 -6.52 -12.16
C THR A 182 12.55 -7.36 -12.51
N LEU A 183 12.75 -8.52 -13.14
CA LEU A 183 11.65 -9.44 -13.40
C LEU A 183 11.02 -10.00 -12.11
N ASP A 184 11.75 -10.07 -10.99
CA ASP A 184 11.20 -10.51 -9.72
C ASP A 184 10.35 -9.43 -9.03
N ASP A 185 10.69 -8.14 -9.25
CA ASP A 185 9.80 -7.03 -8.88
C ASP A 185 8.46 -7.15 -9.62
N TRP A 186 8.50 -7.38 -10.95
CA TRP A 186 7.29 -7.61 -11.75
C TRP A 186 6.47 -8.80 -11.27
N LYS A 187 7.10 -9.94 -10.96
CA LYS A 187 6.38 -11.11 -10.42
C LYS A 187 5.69 -10.79 -9.10
N THR A 188 6.34 -10.02 -8.23
CA THR A 188 5.76 -9.59 -6.95
C THR A 188 4.56 -8.66 -7.19
N LEU A 189 4.72 -7.67 -8.08
CA LEU A 189 3.64 -6.76 -8.47
C LEU A 189 2.45 -7.51 -9.09
N TRP A 190 2.72 -8.46 -9.97
CA TRP A 190 1.70 -9.31 -10.60
C TRP A 190 0.98 -10.20 -9.58
N ALA A 191 1.69 -10.73 -8.58
CA ALA A 191 1.07 -11.49 -7.50
C ALA A 191 0.14 -10.60 -6.66
N THR A 192 0.55 -9.35 -6.37
CA THR A 192 -0.32 -8.36 -5.71
C THR A 192 -1.53 -8.04 -6.57
N TRP A 193 -1.34 -7.71 -7.85
CA TRP A 193 -2.41 -7.39 -8.78
C TRP A 193 -3.41 -8.53 -8.95
N ASP A 194 -2.92 -9.76 -9.13
CA ASP A 194 -3.75 -10.95 -9.36
C ASP A 194 -4.53 -11.34 -8.09
N LEU A 195 -3.93 -11.20 -6.89
CA LEU A 195 -4.66 -11.39 -5.64
C LEU A 195 -5.83 -10.41 -5.54
N ILE A 196 -5.58 -9.13 -5.81
CA ILE A 196 -6.62 -8.09 -5.69
C ILE A 196 -7.69 -8.31 -6.74
N THR A 197 -7.33 -8.44 -8.02
CA THR A 197 -8.30 -8.44 -9.12
C THR A 197 -9.04 -9.76 -9.30
N LEU A 198 -8.42 -10.89 -8.97
CA LEU A 198 -8.99 -12.22 -9.24
C LEU A 198 -9.47 -12.95 -8.00
N GLN A 199 -9.10 -12.49 -6.80
CA GLN A 199 -9.46 -13.18 -5.56
C GLN A 199 -10.19 -12.29 -4.55
N MET A 200 -10.01 -10.96 -4.60
CA MET A 200 -10.77 -10.03 -3.73
C MET A 200 -12.05 -9.50 -4.39
N ILE A 201 -12.14 -9.54 -5.72
CA ILE A 201 -13.31 -9.08 -6.50
C ILE A 201 -14.14 -10.30 -6.90
N PRO A 202 -15.34 -10.49 -6.33
CA PRO A 202 -16.24 -11.53 -6.79
C PRO A 202 -16.77 -11.23 -8.20
N GLN A 203 -17.21 -12.28 -8.91
CA GLN A 203 -17.64 -12.21 -10.31
C GLN A 203 -18.77 -11.18 -10.55
N ASP A 204 -19.71 -11.07 -9.63
CA ASP A 204 -20.85 -10.14 -9.71
C ASP A 204 -20.43 -8.66 -9.50
N MET A 205 -19.25 -8.41 -8.94
CA MET A 205 -18.69 -7.07 -8.77
C MET A 205 -17.87 -6.58 -9.97
N LEU A 206 -17.50 -7.44 -10.92
CA LEU A 206 -16.69 -7.05 -12.08
C LEU A 206 -17.33 -5.91 -12.88
N HIS A 207 -18.66 -5.92 -12.97
CA HIS A 207 -19.43 -4.93 -13.73
C HIS A 207 -19.94 -3.75 -12.89
N GLN A 208 -19.62 -3.72 -11.59
CA GLN A 208 -20.04 -2.65 -10.69
C GLN A 208 -19.04 -1.51 -10.65
N LYS A 209 -19.54 -0.30 -10.36
CA LYS A 209 -18.76 0.89 -10.03
C LYS A 209 -18.87 1.17 -8.52
N PRO A 210 -17.91 0.73 -7.69
CA PRO A 210 -17.92 1.06 -6.26
C PRO A 210 -17.86 2.56 -5.96
N ILE A 211 -17.30 3.34 -6.89
CA ILE A 211 -17.24 4.81 -6.88
C ILE A 211 -17.73 5.28 -8.26
N ASP A 212 -18.71 6.18 -8.30
CA ASP A 212 -19.33 6.62 -9.56
C ASP A 212 -18.37 7.40 -10.48
N LEU A 213 -17.36 8.06 -9.91
CA LEU A 213 -16.29 8.79 -10.59
C LEU A 213 -15.18 7.88 -11.14
N ARG A 214 -15.37 6.55 -11.13
CA ARG A 214 -14.38 5.56 -11.55
C ARG A 214 -15.03 4.51 -12.44
N HIS A 215 -14.24 3.88 -13.32
CA HIS A 215 -14.74 2.77 -14.14
C HIS A 215 -15.18 1.56 -13.30
N LYS A 216 -15.90 0.64 -13.94
CA LYS A 216 -16.21 -0.67 -13.36
C LYS A 216 -14.94 -1.47 -13.08
N CYS A 217 -14.97 -2.38 -12.11
CA CYS A 217 -13.81 -3.17 -11.70
C CYS A 217 -13.13 -3.91 -12.88
N LEU A 218 -13.90 -4.45 -13.83
CA LEU A 218 -13.40 -5.17 -15.01
C LEU A 218 -12.47 -4.33 -15.88
N PHE A 219 -12.72 -3.01 -15.97
CA PHE A 219 -11.90 -2.09 -16.77
C PHE A 219 -10.43 -2.19 -16.41
N TYR A 220 -10.13 -2.15 -15.11
CA TYR A 220 -8.75 -2.11 -14.62
C TYR A 220 -7.98 -3.39 -14.98
N ILE A 221 -8.65 -4.54 -15.04
CA ILE A 221 -8.05 -5.83 -15.41
C ILE A 221 -7.54 -5.80 -16.87
N GLY A 222 -8.24 -5.10 -17.77
CA GLY A 222 -7.82 -4.89 -19.16
C GLY A 222 -6.90 -3.69 -19.35
N HIS A 223 -7.09 -2.64 -18.56
CA HIS A 223 -6.30 -1.41 -18.61
C HIS A 223 -4.81 -1.64 -18.38
N ILE A 224 -4.45 -2.35 -17.31
CA ILE A 224 -3.05 -2.57 -16.94
C ILE A 224 -2.22 -3.25 -18.03
N PRO A 225 -2.62 -4.43 -18.56
CA PRO A 225 -1.87 -5.03 -19.65
C PRO A 225 -1.90 -4.18 -20.93
N THR A 226 -2.97 -3.42 -21.19
CA THR A 226 -3.07 -2.55 -22.37
C THR A 226 -2.05 -1.42 -22.31
N PHE A 227 -1.94 -0.76 -21.15
CA PHE A 227 -0.96 0.30 -20.92
C PHE A 227 0.47 -0.20 -21.11
N LEU A 228 0.79 -1.36 -20.50
CA LEU A 228 2.11 -1.99 -20.65
C LEU A 228 2.42 -2.33 -22.12
N ASP A 229 1.48 -2.96 -22.83
CA ASP A 229 1.66 -3.33 -24.25
C ASP A 229 1.92 -2.11 -25.13
N MET A 230 1.11 -1.05 -24.95
CA MET A 230 1.24 0.20 -25.69
C MET A 230 2.62 0.83 -25.49
N LEU A 231 3.09 0.93 -24.24
CA LEU A 231 4.37 1.59 -23.98
C LEU A 231 5.57 0.74 -24.40
N ILE A 232 5.49 -0.59 -24.30
CA ILE A 232 6.49 -1.48 -24.90
C ILE A 232 6.55 -1.23 -26.43
N VAL A 233 5.41 -1.19 -27.13
CA VAL A 233 5.38 -0.91 -28.58
C VAL A 233 5.95 0.47 -28.91
N LYS A 234 5.61 1.52 -28.15
CA LYS A 234 6.18 2.87 -28.34
C LYS A 234 7.69 2.91 -28.09
N SER A 235 8.19 2.10 -27.16
CA SER A 235 9.60 2.08 -26.75
C SER A 235 10.50 1.30 -27.71
N ILE A 236 10.08 0.09 -28.11
CA ILE A 236 10.92 -0.84 -28.89
C ILE A 236 10.36 -1.19 -30.27
N GLY A 237 9.19 -0.65 -30.65
CA GLY A 237 8.50 -0.95 -31.89
C GLY A 237 7.71 -2.26 -31.90
N GLY A 238 7.24 -2.64 -33.09
CA GLY A 238 6.43 -3.84 -33.33
C GLY A 238 4.92 -3.57 -33.35
N GLU A 239 4.13 -4.64 -33.43
CA GLU A 239 2.68 -4.56 -33.47
C GLU A 239 2.06 -4.71 -32.07
N PRO A 240 0.85 -4.16 -31.82
CA PRO A 240 0.07 -4.43 -30.62
C PRO A 240 -0.17 -5.93 -30.41
N THR A 241 -0.23 -6.36 -29.15
CA THR A 241 -0.62 -7.72 -28.80
C THR A 241 -2.11 -7.95 -29.11
N GLU A 242 -2.46 -9.12 -29.66
CA GLU A 242 -3.86 -9.43 -29.99
C GLU A 242 -4.68 -9.71 -28.71
N PRO A 243 -5.94 -9.24 -28.63
CA PRO A 243 -6.68 -8.53 -29.68
C PRO A 243 -6.40 -7.01 -29.70
N LYS A 244 -5.99 -6.47 -30.86
CA LYS A 244 -5.54 -5.05 -30.95
C LYS A 244 -6.58 -4.01 -30.51
N TYR A 245 -7.88 -4.31 -30.66
CA TYR A 245 -8.95 -3.39 -30.31
C TYR A 245 -9.03 -3.10 -28.80
N PHE A 246 -8.34 -3.87 -27.95
CA PHE A 246 -8.24 -3.58 -26.52
C PHE A 246 -7.62 -2.21 -26.25
N TRP A 247 -6.73 -1.72 -27.11
CA TRP A 247 -6.20 -0.36 -27.00
C TRP A 247 -7.34 0.69 -27.03
N ASN A 248 -8.36 0.53 -27.87
CA ASN A 248 -9.43 1.53 -28.01
C ASN A 248 -10.29 1.68 -26.73
N ILE A 249 -10.46 0.60 -25.97
CA ILE A 249 -11.39 0.53 -24.83
C ILE A 249 -10.69 0.58 -23.47
N PHE A 250 -9.40 0.24 -23.41
CA PHE A 250 -8.65 0.10 -22.17
C PHE A 250 -7.44 1.05 -22.08
N GLU A 251 -7.10 1.86 -23.10
CA GLU A 251 -5.91 2.72 -23.06
C GLU A 251 -5.96 3.77 -21.94
N ARG A 252 -7.10 4.45 -21.76
CA ARG A 252 -7.22 5.62 -20.89
C ARG A 252 -8.52 5.61 -20.08
N GLY A 253 -8.38 5.70 -18.76
CA GLY A 253 -9.54 5.76 -17.85
C GLY A 253 -10.24 7.11 -17.85
N ILE A 254 -11.39 7.17 -17.19
CA ILE A 254 -12.15 8.41 -16.95
C ILE A 254 -11.58 9.22 -15.77
N ASP A 255 -11.64 10.54 -15.90
CA ASP A 255 -11.48 11.48 -14.81
C ASP A 255 -12.52 12.62 -14.93
N PRO A 256 -13.73 12.42 -14.38
CA PRO A 256 -14.74 13.46 -14.32
C PRO A 256 -14.36 14.54 -13.30
N HIS A 257 -14.67 15.81 -13.60
CA HIS A 257 -14.58 16.86 -12.59
C HIS A 257 -15.59 16.60 -11.48
N VAL A 258 -15.13 16.64 -10.23
CA VAL A 258 -15.99 16.39 -9.07
C VAL A 258 -17.04 17.50 -8.91
N ASP A 259 -16.68 18.76 -9.22
CA ASP A 259 -17.60 19.91 -9.15
C ASP A 259 -18.43 20.12 -10.43
N ASP A 260 -18.10 19.42 -11.51
CA ASP A 260 -18.76 19.56 -12.82
C ASP A 260 -18.93 18.18 -13.48
N PRO A 261 -20.01 17.45 -13.17
CA PRO A 261 -20.19 16.09 -13.67
C PRO A 261 -20.38 16.00 -15.19
N ASP A 262 -20.65 17.12 -15.86
CA ASP A 262 -20.79 17.19 -17.32
C ASP A 262 -19.42 17.32 -18.02
N HIS A 263 -18.34 17.56 -17.26
CA HIS A 263 -16.99 17.66 -17.78
C HIS A 263 -16.13 16.46 -17.34
N CYS A 264 -15.55 15.79 -18.33
CA CYS A 264 -14.63 14.68 -18.13
C CYS A 264 -13.41 14.88 -19.04
N HIS A 265 -12.21 14.63 -18.51
CA HIS A 265 -11.00 14.58 -19.32
C HIS A 265 -11.12 13.52 -20.42
N ASN A 266 -10.30 13.65 -21.48
CA ASN A 266 -10.28 12.68 -22.59
C ASN A 266 -10.09 11.24 -22.06
N HIS A 267 -10.83 10.28 -22.61
CA HIS A 267 -10.82 8.89 -22.16
C HIS A 267 -11.12 7.92 -23.31
N SER A 268 -10.82 6.63 -23.12
CA SER A 268 -11.12 5.56 -24.08
C SER A 268 -12.62 5.40 -24.31
N GLU A 269 -12.98 4.72 -25.40
CA GLU A 269 -14.37 4.31 -25.64
C GLU A 269 -14.87 3.43 -24.48
N VAL A 270 -16.06 3.73 -23.95
CA VAL A 270 -16.63 3.02 -22.81
C VAL A 270 -17.83 2.21 -23.28
N PRO A 271 -17.76 0.87 -23.32
CA PRO A 271 -18.92 0.06 -23.67
C PRO A 271 -20.07 0.28 -22.67
N GLU A 272 -21.24 0.62 -23.19
CA GLU A 272 -22.41 1.01 -22.40
C GLU A 272 -23.05 -0.17 -21.66
N LYS A 273 -23.22 -1.30 -22.35
CA LYS A 273 -23.84 -2.49 -21.78
C LYS A 273 -22.79 -3.47 -21.29
N ASP A 274 -23.14 -4.29 -20.30
CA ASP A 274 -22.22 -5.25 -19.71
C ASP A 274 -21.78 -6.33 -20.69
N GLU A 275 -22.66 -6.75 -21.59
CA GLU A 275 -22.39 -7.72 -22.64
C GLU A 275 -21.43 -7.21 -23.74
N ASP A 276 -21.25 -5.89 -23.85
CA ASP A 276 -20.34 -5.28 -24.82
C ASP A 276 -18.88 -5.26 -24.32
N TRP A 277 -18.66 -5.56 -23.02
CA TRP A 277 -17.31 -5.68 -22.47
C TRP A 277 -16.65 -7.01 -22.86
N PRO A 278 -15.32 -7.03 -23.11
CA PRO A 278 -14.61 -8.28 -23.30
C PRO A 278 -14.76 -9.20 -22.09
N THR A 279 -14.91 -10.50 -22.35
CA THR A 279 -15.00 -11.49 -21.27
C THR A 279 -13.71 -11.56 -20.47
N LEU A 280 -13.82 -11.83 -19.16
CA LEU A 280 -12.65 -11.98 -18.28
C LEU A 280 -11.62 -12.98 -18.85
N PRO A 281 -11.97 -14.18 -19.35
CA PRO A 281 -10.99 -15.09 -19.97
C PRO A 281 -10.23 -14.48 -21.16
N ALA A 282 -10.88 -13.65 -21.99
CA ALA A 282 -10.22 -12.98 -23.10
C ALA A 282 -9.20 -11.93 -22.59
N ILE A 283 -9.58 -11.14 -21.59
CA ILE A 283 -8.69 -10.16 -20.94
C ILE A 283 -7.49 -10.86 -20.30
N LEU A 284 -7.70 -11.97 -19.60
CA LEU A 284 -6.62 -12.73 -18.96
C LEU A 284 -5.67 -13.38 -19.99
N SER A 285 -6.20 -13.82 -21.13
CA SER A 285 -5.37 -14.34 -22.23
C SER A 285 -4.47 -13.25 -22.80
N PHE A 286 -5.03 -12.06 -23.06
CA PHE A 286 -4.27 -10.88 -23.49
C PHE A 286 -3.19 -10.50 -22.46
N ARG A 287 -3.57 -10.37 -21.18
CA ARG A 287 -2.63 -10.08 -20.09
C ARG A 287 -1.46 -11.06 -20.06
N THR A 288 -1.73 -12.36 -20.24
CA THR A 288 -0.70 -13.40 -20.25
C THR A 288 0.27 -13.20 -21.42
N ALA A 289 -0.25 -12.88 -22.61
CA ALA A 289 0.58 -12.58 -23.78
C ALA A 289 1.45 -11.33 -23.57
N VAL A 290 0.91 -10.25 -22.98
CA VAL A 290 1.67 -9.03 -22.67
C VAL A 290 2.76 -9.30 -21.62
N ARG A 291 2.45 -10.04 -20.55
CA ARG A 291 3.47 -10.45 -19.55
C ARG A 291 4.59 -11.29 -20.17
N ALA A 292 4.25 -12.19 -21.11
CA ALA A 292 5.25 -12.97 -21.86
C ALA A 292 6.11 -12.07 -22.77
N ARG A 293 5.52 -11.04 -23.40
CA ARG A 293 6.27 -10.04 -24.18
C ARG A 293 7.27 -9.28 -23.32
N LEU A 294 6.87 -8.85 -22.12
CA LEU A 294 7.78 -8.20 -21.18
C LEU A 294 8.92 -9.14 -20.77
N GLN A 295 8.62 -10.40 -20.43
CA GLN A 295 9.64 -11.41 -20.12
C GLN A 295 10.64 -11.61 -21.26
N HIS A 296 10.15 -11.60 -22.50
CA HIS A 296 11.00 -11.68 -23.68
C HIS A 296 11.94 -10.47 -23.80
N LEU A 297 11.44 -9.24 -23.56
CA LEU A 297 12.27 -8.04 -23.52
C LEU A 297 13.39 -8.17 -22.47
N TYR A 298 13.09 -8.63 -21.25
CA TYR A 298 14.13 -8.89 -20.25
C TYR A 298 15.17 -9.92 -20.71
N ALA A 299 14.76 -10.95 -21.45
CA ALA A 299 15.70 -11.94 -22.02
C ALA A 299 16.58 -11.35 -23.13
N GLU A 300 16.06 -10.47 -23.97
CA GLU A 300 16.84 -9.75 -24.97
C GLU A 300 17.89 -8.83 -24.32
N LEU A 301 17.50 -8.11 -23.25
CA LEU A 301 18.39 -7.25 -22.48
C LEU A 301 19.49 -8.08 -21.79
N ALA A 302 19.13 -9.18 -21.14
CA ALA A 302 20.09 -10.05 -20.45
C ALA A 302 21.07 -10.76 -21.39
N SER A 303 20.64 -11.09 -22.62
CA SER A 303 21.50 -11.70 -23.64
C SER A 303 22.36 -10.69 -24.41
N GLY A 304 22.09 -9.39 -24.27
CA GLY A 304 22.72 -8.33 -25.06
C GLY A 304 22.21 -8.24 -26.51
N THR A 305 21.15 -8.98 -26.86
CA THR A 305 20.49 -8.89 -28.18
C THR A 305 19.86 -7.50 -28.39
N ARG A 306 19.44 -6.87 -27.29
CA ARG A 306 18.94 -5.49 -27.25
C ARG A 306 19.72 -4.68 -26.21
N ALA A 307 20.13 -3.47 -26.57
CA ALA A 307 20.73 -2.53 -25.63
C ALA A 307 19.65 -1.91 -24.70
N LEU A 308 19.99 -1.73 -23.43
CA LEU A 308 19.15 -1.01 -22.47
C LEU A 308 19.35 0.51 -22.66
N THR A 309 18.39 1.17 -23.28
CA THR A 309 18.38 2.63 -23.45
C THR A 309 17.57 3.33 -22.36
N ARG A 310 17.74 4.64 -22.20
CA ARG A 310 16.91 5.47 -21.30
C ARG A 310 15.42 5.34 -21.61
N ASN A 311 15.03 5.33 -22.88
CA ASN A 311 13.64 5.14 -23.29
C ASN A 311 13.08 3.77 -22.81
N ILE A 312 13.86 2.69 -22.93
CA ILE A 312 13.45 1.37 -22.43
C ILE A 312 13.38 1.38 -20.90
N ALA A 313 14.40 1.91 -20.23
CA ALA A 313 14.45 2.00 -18.78
C ALA A 313 13.28 2.82 -18.19
N ARG A 314 12.99 4.00 -18.75
CA ARG A 314 11.81 4.82 -18.40
C ARG A 314 10.53 4.04 -18.62
N THR A 315 10.40 3.35 -19.74
CA THR A 315 9.21 2.52 -20.03
C THR A 315 9.00 1.45 -18.95
N LEU A 316 10.06 0.75 -18.55
CA LEU A 316 9.99 -0.28 -17.50
C LEU A 316 9.60 0.32 -16.14
N VAL A 317 10.23 1.44 -15.75
CA VAL A 317 9.91 2.14 -14.48
C VAL A 317 8.47 2.64 -14.49
N MET A 318 8.09 3.38 -15.53
CA MET A 318 6.79 4.02 -15.65
C MET A 318 5.64 3.01 -15.68
N THR A 319 5.77 1.92 -16.44
CA THR A 319 4.72 0.89 -16.51
C THR A 319 4.58 0.12 -15.20
N HIS A 320 5.67 -0.13 -14.48
CA HIS A 320 5.65 -0.78 -13.18
C HIS A 320 4.99 0.12 -12.12
N GLU A 321 5.38 1.39 -12.07
CA GLU A 321 4.80 2.36 -11.15
C GLU A 321 3.34 2.67 -11.47
N HIS A 322 2.96 2.71 -12.74
CA HIS A 322 1.58 2.84 -13.18
C HIS A 322 0.69 1.71 -12.64
N GLU A 323 1.11 0.45 -12.79
CA GLU A 323 0.40 -0.69 -12.19
C GLU A 323 0.34 -0.56 -10.65
N GLY A 324 1.41 -0.06 -10.01
CA GLY A 324 1.42 0.30 -8.58
C GLY A 324 0.38 1.35 -8.16
N PHE A 325 0.23 2.45 -8.90
CA PHE A 325 -0.80 3.46 -8.63
C PHE A 325 -2.22 2.93 -8.85
N HIS A 326 -2.40 2.04 -9.82
CA HIS A 326 -3.69 1.41 -10.06
C HIS A 326 -4.06 0.38 -9.00
N ILE A 327 -3.08 -0.26 -8.35
CA ILE A 327 -3.33 -1.05 -7.13
C ILE A 327 -3.97 -0.16 -6.06
N GLU A 328 -3.38 1.01 -5.77
CA GLU A 328 -3.97 1.95 -4.80
C GLU A 328 -5.38 2.38 -5.20
N THR A 329 -5.56 2.72 -6.49
CA THR A 329 -6.85 3.16 -7.04
C THR A 329 -7.93 2.11 -6.88
N LEU A 330 -7.62 0.88 -7.28
CA LEU A 330 -8.56 -0.21 -7.17
C LEU A 330 -8.89 -0.49 -5.71
N LEU A 331 -7.91 -0.46 -4.81
CA LEU A 331 -8.15 -0.71 -3.40
C LEU A 331 -9.07 0.36 -2.76
N TYR A 332 -8.91 1.66 -3.05
CA TYR A 332 -9.82 2.64 -2.45
C TYR A 332 -11.24 2.56 -3.03
N MET A 333 -11.41 1.98 -4.23
CA MET A 333 -12.72 1.62 -4.75
C MET A 333 -13.30 0.42 -4.00
N LEU A 334 -12.52 -0.65 -3.85
CA LEU A 334 -12.97 -1.90 -3.23
C LEU A 334 -13.35 -1.72 -1.76
N ILE A 335 -12.63 -0.87 -1.01
CA ILE A 335 -12.97 -0.62 0.40
C ILE A 335 -14.38 -0.02 0.59
N GLN A 336 -14.95 0.63 -0.44
CA GLN A 336 -16.33 1.14 -0.40
C GLN A 336 -17.37 0.01 -0.33
N LYS A 337 -16.99 -1.22 -0.68
CA LYS A 337 -17.79 -2.44 -0.56
C LYS A 337 -17.31 -3.37 0.57
N ALA A 338 -16.50 -2.84 1.51
CA ALA A 338 -16.08 -3.57 2.70
C ALA A 338 -17.30 -4.15 3.45
N GLY A 339 -17.27 -5.45 3.74
CA GLY A 339 -18.33 -6.17 4.44
C GLY A 339 -19.64 -6.37 3.65
N SER A 340 -19.69 -5.97 2.38
CA SER A 340 -20.90 -6.06 1.53
C SER A 340 -20.64 -6.55 0.10
N GLY A 341 -19.39 -6.73 -0.31
CA GLY A 341 -19.05 -7.29 -1.61
C GLY A 341 -17.57 -7.68 -1.72
N THR A 342 -16.65 -6.76 -1.42
CA THR A 342 -15.21 -7.05 -1.50
C THR A 342 -14.82 -8.13 -0.48
N LEU A 343 -14.08 -9.13 -0.95
CA LEU A 343 -13.55 -10.20 -0.11
C LEU A 343 -12.23 -9.76 0.55
N PRO A 344 -11.97 -10.19 1.81
CA PRO A 344 -10.68 -9.99 2.44
C PRO A 344 -9.54 -10.58 1.63
N PRO A 345 -8.31 -10.02 1.72
CA PRO A 345 -7.15 -10.50 0.97
C PRO A 345 -6.81 -11.94 1.35
N PRO A 346 -6.96 -12.93 0.44
CA PRO A 346 -6.70 -14.33 0.77
C PRO A 346 -5.23 -14.57 1.11
N GLY A 347 -4.98 -15.43 2.10
CA GLY A 347 -3.61 -15.70 2.59
C GLY A 347 -3.06 -14.64 3.54
N PHE A 348 -3.80 -13.56 3.82
CA PHE A 348 -3.49 -12.62 4.88
C PHE A 348 -4.48 -12.80 6.04
N THR A 349 -3.97 -13.08 7.23
CA THR A 349 -4.78 -13.24 8.44
C THR A 349 -5.49 -11.94 8.78
N THR A 350 -6.79 -12.04 9.11
CA THR A 350 -7.53 -10.93 9.71
C THR A 350 -6.83 -10.47 10.99
N PRO A 351 -6.47 -9.18 11.10
CA PRO A 351 -5.72 -8.69 12.24
C PRO A 351 -6.45 -8.94 13.57
N PRO A 352 -5.74 -9.30 14.64
CA PRO A 352 -6.28 -9.39 15.99
C PRO A 352 -6.57 -7.98 16.51
N TRP A 353 -7.73 -7.44 16.13
CA TRP A 353 -8.05 -6.02 16.27
C TRP A 353 -8.08 -5.53 17.71
N GLU A 354 -8.47 -6.38 18.67
CA GLU A 354 -8.56 -5.99 20.08
C GLU A 354 -7.17 -5.85 20.70
N GLU A 355 -6.28 -6.80 20.40
CA GLU A 355 -4.88 -6.82 20.83
C GLU A 355 -4.10 -5.68 20.20
N LEU A 356 -4.28 -5.44 18.91
CA LEU A 356 -3.66 -4.31 18.21
C LEU A 356 -4.16 -2.97 18.75
N ALA A 357 -5.47 -2.81 18.98
CA ALA A 357 -6.02 -1.59 19.55
C ALA A 357 -5.48 -1.34 20.97
N ALA A 358 -5.35 -2.38 21.80
CA ALA A 358 -4.75 -2.27 23.13
C ALA A 358 -3.27 -1.85 23.06
N GLN A 359 -2.51 -2.42 22.12
CA GLN A 359 -1.11 -2.03 21.88
C GLN A 359 -0.99 -0.57 21.40
N TRP A 360 -1.84 -0.16 20.46
CA TRP A 360 -1.87 1.21 19.95
C TRP A 360 -2.24 2.25 21.00
N ALA A 361 -3.18 1.91 21.90
CA ALA A 361 -3.56 2.76 23.02
C ALA A 361 -2.41 3.00 24.00
N SER A 362 -1.41 2.11 24.04
CA SER A 362 -0.22 2.27 24.89
C SER A 362 0.90 3.07 24.22
N PHE A 363 0.76 3.47 22.95
CA PHE A 363 1.78 4.25 22.27
C PHE A 363 2.06 5.57 23.01
N PRO A 364 3.33 5.88 23.31
CA PRO A 364 3.68 7.12 23.96
C PRO A 364 3.27 8.30 23.08
N GLN A 365 2.87 9.39 23.73
CA GLN A 365 2.60 10.65 23.06
C GLN A 365 3.88 11.47 22.94
N PRO A 366 4.03 12.30 21.90
CA PRO A 366 5.12 13.27 21.83
C PRO A 366 5.12 14.20 23.05
N THR A 367 6.31 14.59 23.51
CA THR A 367 6.45 15.51 24.67
C THR A 367 5.97 16.92 24.36
N THR A 368 5.95 17.29 23.08
CA THR A 368 5.39 18.52 22.54
C THR A 368 4.37 18.20 21.45
N SER A 369 3.35 19.04 21.26
CA SER A 369 2.38 18.82 20.17
C SER A 369 2.93 19.16 18.78
N THR A 370 3.93 20.04 18.72
CA THR A 370 4.52 20.56 17.48
C THR A 370 6.03 20.63 17.57
N VAL A 371 6.69 20.61 16.41
CA VAL A 371 8.12 20.84 16.24
C VAL A 371 8.38 22.04 15.34
N LEU A 372 9.41 22.83 15.68
CA LEU A 372 9.87 23.91 14.81
C LEU A 372 10.69 23.30 13.66
N VAL A 373 10.31 23.63 12.42
CA VAL A 373 10.94 23.17 11.19
C VAL A 373 11.37 24.38 10.37
N GLY A 374 12.52 24.29 9.71
CA GLY A 374 13.10 25.41 8.97
C GLY A 374 13.63 26.55 9.87
N PRO A 375 14.13 27.66 9.29
CA PRO A 375 14.27 27.86 7.84
C PRO A 375 15.27 26.87 7.24
N ALA A 376 15.02 26.43 6.01
CA ALA A 376 15.94 25.55 5.28
C ALA A 376 15.81 25.75 3.78
N SER A 377 16.88 25.45 3.06
CA SER A 377 16.82 25.24 1.62
C SER A 377 16.49 23.78 1.33
N VAL A 378 15.46 23.55 0.52
CA VAL A 378 14.98 22.22 0.14
C VAL A 378 15.14 22.04 -1.36
N VAL A 379 15.77 20.93 -1.74
CA VAL A 379 15.81 20.51 -3.14
C VAL A 379 14.55 19.73 -3.46
N MET A 380 13.79 20.17 -4.45
CA MET A 380 12.63 19.49 -5.02
C MET A 380 13.00 18.90 -6.38
N GLY A 381 12.37 17.78 -6.75
CA GLY A 381 12.59 17.14 -8.04
C GLY A 381 13.99 16.54 -8.26
N HIS A 382 14.23 16.08 -9.48
CA HIS A 382 15.49 15.53 -9.97
C HIS A 382 15.68 15.82 -11.46
N ASP A 383 16.89 15.61 -11.99
CA ASP A 383 17.22 15.89 -13.39
C ASP A 383 17.02 14.64 -14.25
N ASP A 384 15.80 14.46 -14.76
CA ASP A 384 15.40 13.31 -15.57
C ASP A 384 14.39 13.70 -16.67
N SER A 385 14.79 14.60 -17.56
CA SER A 385 13.92 14.98 -18.69
C SER A 385 13.77 13.82 -19.68
N GLU A 386 12.53 13.46 -20.04
CA GLU A 386 12.26 12.48 -21.10
C GLU A 386 12.79 12.95 -22.47
N ALA A 387 12.90 14.27 -22.69
CA ALA A 387 13.44 14.82 -23.93
C ALA A 387 14.89 14.36 -24.21
N ASP A 388 15.63 14.01 -23.16
CA ASP A 388 17.02 13.55 -23.26
C ASP A 388 17.12 12.09 -23.68
N ASP A 389 16.05 11.29 -23.51
CA ASP A 389 16.06 9.84 -23.74
C ASP A 389 16.34 9.44 -25.20
N LYS A 390 16.12 10.37 -26.14
CA LYS A 390 16.40 10.18 -27.58
C LYS A 390 17.65 10.93 -28.05
N SER A 391 18.29 11.70 -27.17
CA SER A 391 19.51 12.43 -27.51
C SER A 391 20.68 11.46 -27.69
N LEU A 392 21.60 11.76 -28.61
CA LEU A 392 22.80 10.92 -28.81
C LEU A 392 23.71 10.90 -27.59
N ASP A 393 23.70 11.97 -26.79
CA ASP A 393 24.58 12.12 -25.63
C ASP A 393 24.08 11.32 -24.42
N PHE A 394 22.76 11.13 -24.27
CA PHE A 394 22.18 10.50 -23.09
C PHE A 394 21.45 9.18 -23.37
N ALA A 395 21.13 8.80 -24.61
CA ALA A 395 20.26 7.64 -24.88
C ALA A 395 20.68 6.32 -24.19
N GLU A 396 21.98 6.11 -23.94
CA GLU A 396 22.52 4.92 -23.27
C GLU A 396 22.95 5.18 -21.80
N ASP A 397 22.75 6.40 -21.30
CA ASP A 397 23.07 6.79 -19.92
C ASP A 397 22.00 6.32 -18.94
N VAL A 398 22.06 5.02 -18.62
CA VAL A 398 21.11 4.34 -17.72
C VAL A 398 21.73 3.97 -16.37
N LYS A 399 23.06 4.01 -16.26
CA LYS A 399 23.82 3.44 -15.14
C LYS A 399 23.69 4.33 -13.90
N GLY A 400 23.07 3.82 -12.83
CA GLY A 400 22.81 4.61 -11.62
C GLY A 400 21.80 5.75 -11.80
N HIS A 401 21.21 5.87 -12.99
CA HIS A 401 20.21 6.91 -13.30
C HIS A 401 18.86 6.55 -12.65
N THR A 402 18.20 7.56 -12.10
CA THR A 402 16.87 7.42 -11.51
C THR A 402 15.84 8.02 -12.45
N PHE A 403 14.93 7.19 -12.95
CA PHE A 403 13.84 7.61 -13.82
C PHE A 403 12.61 8.00 -13.00
N GLY A 404 11.91 9.05 -13.39
CA GLY A 404 10.70 9.56 -12.72
C GLY A 404 9.63 10.00 -13.70
N TRP A 405 8.52 10.49 -13.15
CA TRP A 405 7.46 11.13 -13.93
C TRP A 405 7.87 12.55 -14.34
N ASP A 406 7.29 13.05 -15.43
CA ASP A 406 7.61 14.38 -15.97
C ASP A 406 7.43 15.52 -14.95
N ASN A 407 6.41 15.42 -14.08
CA ASN A 407 6.14 16.42 -13.02
C ASN A 407 7.19 16.49 -11.90
N GLU A 408 8.18 15.61 -11.91
CA GLU A 408 9.25 15.52 -10.91
C GLU A 408 10.55 16.19 -11.39
N SER A 409 10.61 16.59 -12.67
CA SER A 409 11.80 17.13 -13.32
C SER A 409 11.51 18.53 -13.90
N PRO A 410 12.44 19.49 -13.80
CA PRO A 410 13.81 19.35 -13.31
C PRO A 410 13.96 19.53 -11.79
N ARG A 411 15.19 19.30 -11.31
CA ARG A 411 15.61 19.67 -9.96
C ARG A 411 15.48 21.18 -9.75
N ARG A 412 14.94 21.59 -8.61
CA ARG A 412 14.80 23.00 -8.21
C ARG A 412 15.05 23.19 -6.73
N GLU A 413 15.66 24.32 -6.36
CA GLU A 413 15.93 24.68 -4.96
C GLU A 413 14.88 25.68 -4.47
N VAL A 414 14.28 25.41 -3.31
CA VAL A 414 13.20 26.22 -2.73
C VAL A 414 13.55 26.59 -1.30
N GLN A 415 13.41 27.87 -0.94
CA GLN A 415 13.58 28.33 0.44
C GLN A 415 12.29 28.11 1.24
N VAL A 416 12.41 27.42 2.36
CA VAL A 416 11.32 27.19 3.32
C VAL A 416 11.58 28.06 4.55
N ALA A 417 10.59 28.91 4.89
CA ALA A 417 10.59 29.74 6.09
C ALA A 417 10.43 28.87 7.37
N PRO A 418 10.74 29.38 8.58
CA PRO A 418 10.40 28.66 9.80
C PRO A 418 8.88 28.49 9.93
N PHE A 419 8.45 27.30 10.32
CA PHE A 419 7.06 26.97 10.65
C PHE A 419 7.03 25.93 11.78
N LYS A 420 5.89 25.80 12.45
CA LYS A 420 5.65 24.70 13.40
C LYS A 420 4.81 23.63 12.73
N ALA A 421 5.23 22.38 12.80
CA ALA A 421 4.47 21.23 12.31
C ALA A 421 3.95 20.41 13.48
N GLU A 422 2.69 19.97 13.42
CA GLU A 422 2.24 18.90 14.31
C GLU A 422 3.01 17.62 13.99
N TRP A 423 3.34 16.84 15.03
CA TRP A 423 4.10 15.63 14.85
C TRP A 423 3.36 14.59 14.02
N ARG A 424 2.04 14.45 14.20
CA ARG A 424 1.24 13.36 13.65
C ARG A 424 0.12 13.90 12.76
N PRO A 425 -0.28 13.17 11.70
CA PRO A 425 -1.49 13.51 10.94
C PRO A 425 -2.75 13.49 11.82
N VAL A 426 -3.79 14.19 11.36
CA VAL A 426 -5.09 14.24 12.02
C VAL A 426 -5.67 12.84 12.13
N THR A 427 -6.04 12.44 13.34
CA THR A 427 -6.57 11.11 13.62
C THR A 427 -8.09 11.03 13.40
N ASN A 428 -8.62 9.81 13.23
CA ASN A 428 -10.07 9.58 13.19
C ASN A 428 -10.78 10.15 14.42
N ARG A 429 -10.22 10.00 15.63
CA ARG A 429 -10.83 10.53 16.86
C ARG A 429 -10.86 12.05 16.92
N GLU A 430 -9.83 12.71 16.42
CA GLU A 430 -9.77 14.17 16.37
C GLU A 430 -10.78 14.72 15.35
N PHE A 431 -10.82 14.13 14.16
CA PHE A 431 -11.75 14.53 13.12
C PHE A 431 -13.20 14.21 13.50
N GLU A 432 -13.46 13.12 14.21
CA GLU A 432 -14.81 12.76 14.70
C GLU A 432 -15.36 13.82 15.66
N ARG A 433 -14.53 14.31 16.58
CA ARG A 433 -14.90 15.40 17.49
C ARG A 433 -15.22 16.68 16.72
N PHE A 434 -14.42 16.99 15.70
CA PHE A 434 -14.64 18.14 14.82
C PHE A 434 -15.92 18.01 13.98
N TRP A 435 -16.14 16.86 13.35
CA TRP A 435 -17.33 16.58 12.53
C TRP A 435 -18.63 16.70 13.33
N ARG A 436 -18.63 16.29 14.61
CA ARG A 436 -19.82 16.38 15.48
C ARG A 436 -20.06 17.77 16.09
N SER A 437 -19.05 18.63 16.15
CA SER A 437 -19.08 19.87 16.92
C SER A 437 -18.85 21.09 16.04
N SER A 438 -19.38 22.26 16.41
CA SER A 438 -19.04 23.49 15.70
C SER A 438 -17.54 23.81 15.82
N PRO A 439 -16.89 24.32 14.75
CA PRO A 439 -17.48 24.73 13.48
C PRO A 439 -17.57 23.60 12.43
N GLY A 440 -17.12 22.37 12.70
CA GLY A 440 -17.13 21.29 11.70
C GLY A 440 -18.53 20.73 11.42
N LYS A 441 -19.40 20.69 12.43
CA LYS A 441 -20.79 20.26 12.29
C LYS A 441 -21.50 21.06 11.18
N ASP A 442 -22.18 20.33 10.29
CA ASP A 442 -22.92 20.86 9.13
C ASP A 442 -22.04 21.61 8.10
N THR A 443 -20.71 21.57 8.23
CA THR A 443 -19.75 22.28 7.37
C THR A 443 -18.82 21.33 6.61
N VAL A 444 -18.38 20.24 7.26
CA VAL A 444 -17.57 19.20 6.60
C VAL A 444 -18.38 17.93 6.35
N GLN A 445 -18.00 17.19 5.31
CA GLN A 445 -18.64 15.93 4.98
C GLN A 445 -18.18 14.81 5.91
N MET A 446 -19.01 13.78 6.05
CA MET A 446 -18.58 12.55 6.71
C MET A 446 -17.53 11.85 5.82
N PRO A 447 -16.37 11.46 6.36
CA PRO A 447 -15.36 10.71 5.62
C PRO A 447 -15.95 9.47 4.93
N LYS A 448 -15.61 9.23 3.65
CA LYS A 448 -16.10 8.04 2.92
C LYS A 448 -15.55 6.72 3.46
N SER A 449 -14.45 6.79 4.20
CA SER A 449 -13.88 5.68 4.97
C SER A 449 -14.74 5.26 6.16
N TRP A 450 -15.73 6.07 6.58
CA TRP A 450 -16.62 5.77 7.70
C TRP A 450 -17.97 5.23 7.26
N VAL A 451 -18.61 4.50 8.17
CA VAL A 451 -20.01 4.09 8.10
C VAL A 451 -20.64 4.40 9.45
N VAL A 452 -21.82 5.02 9.44
CA VAL A 452 -22.62 5.26 10.64
C VAL A 452 -23.78 4.27 10.60
N ASP A 453 -23.92 3.46 11.65
CA ASP A 453 -25.07 2.56 11.78
C ASP A 453 -26.32 3.30 12.32
N ASP A 454 -27.44 2.61 12.34
CA ASP A 454 -28.74 3.17 12.77
C ASP A 454 -28.73 3.70 14.22
N ASN A 455 -27.77 3.25 15.04
CA ASN A 455 -27.59 3.70 16.43
C ASN A 455 -26.65 4.91 16.54
N GLY A 456 -26.15 5.44 15.42
CA GLY A 456 -25.21 6.56 15.37
C GLY A 456 -23.76 6.19 15.69
N SER A 457 -23.45 4.88 15.79
CA SER A 457 -22.08 4.41 16.05
C SER A 457 -21.26 4.41 14.77
N ILE A 458 -20.04 4.94 14.86
CA ILE A 458 -19.12 5.02 13.72
C ILE A 458 -18.31 3.73 13.64
N LYS A 459 -18.24 3.18 12.43
CA LYS A 459 -17.31 2.11 12.03
C LYS A 459 -16.43 2.62 10.90
N VAL A 460 -15.19 2.14 10.86
CA VAL A 460 -14.21 2.46 9.82
C VAL A 460 -14.10 1.26 8.89
N ARG A 461 -14.09 1.52 7.58
CA ARG A 461 -13.93 0.49 6.55
C ARG A 461 -12.49 0.00 6.54
N THR A 462 -12.31 -1.30 6.38
CA THR A 462 -11.01 -1.97 6.15
C THR A 462 -11.18 -3.03 5.07
N MET A 463 -10.08 -3.55 4.54
CA MET A 463 -10.13 -4.71 3.63
C MET A 463 -10.64 -5.99 4.30
N TYR A 464 -10.69 -6.02 5.63
CA TYR A 464 -11.23 -7.15 6.41
C TYR A 464 -12.69 -6.92 6.86
N GLY A 465 -13.35 -5.88 6.34
CA GLY A 465 -14.69 -5.47 6.76
C GLY A 465 -14.68 -4.24 7.67
N LEU A 466 -15.77 -4.03 8.40
CA LEU A 466 -15.94 -2.85 9.25
C LEU A 466 -15.35 -3.09 10.64
N VAL A 467 -14.51 -2.18 11.12
CA VAL A 467 -14.01 -2.16 12.50
C VAL A 467 -14.67 -1.01 13.28
N PRO A 468 -14.94 -1.15 14.58
CA PRO A 468 -15.49 -0.04 15.36
C PRO A 468 -14.48 1.11 15.44
N LEU A 469 -14.97 2.36 15.55
CA LEU A 469 -14.11 3.54 15.63
C LEU A 469 -13.01 3.39 16.70
N ARG A 470 -13.30 2.78 17.86
CA ARG A 470 -12.32 2.53 18.94
C ARG A 470 -11.06 1.79 18.47
N THR A 471 -11.18 0.90 17.48
CA THR A 471 -10.04 0.16 16.92
C THR A 471 -9.18 1.07 16.05
N ALA A 472 -9.81 1.98 15.31
CA ALA A 472 -9.18 2.85 14.32
C ALA A 472 -8.97 4.30 14.82
N GLU A 473 -9.18 4.57 16.10
CA GLU A 473 -9.37 5.94 16.59
C GLU A 473 -8.08 6.78 16.49
N HIS A 474 -6.94 6.11 16.59
CA HIS A 474 -5.60 6.70 16.48
C HIS A 474 -5.02 6.64 15.06
N TRP A 475 -5.72 6.03 14.11
CA TRP A 475 -5.28 6.02 12.72
C TRP A 475 -5.50 7.41 12.09
N PRO A 476 -4.67 7.81 11.11
CA PRO A 476 -4.97 8.99 10.30
C PRO A 476 -6.36 8.89 9.68
N VAL A 477 -7.12 9.99 9.71
CA VAL A 477 -8.40 10.08 9.01
C VAL A 477 -8.15 10.20 7.50
N LEU A 478 -9.00 9.56 6.69
CA LEU A 478 -8.96 9.63 5.23
C LEU A 478 -10.15 10.45 4.74
N THR A 479 -9.90 11.65 4.21
CA THR A 479 -10.94 12.53 3.65
C THR A 479 -10.36 13.57 2.68
N SER A 480 -11.22 14.39 2.09
CA SER A 480 -10.87 15.43 1.11
C SER A 480 -9.91 16.49 1.67
N TYR A 481 -9.19 17.19 0.77
CA TYR A 481 -8.40 18.36 1.12
C TYR A 481 -9.28 19.44 1.76
N ASP A 482 -10.47 19.69 1.21
CA ASP A 482 -11.36 20.76 1.68
C ASP A 482 -11.77 20.58 3.14
N ASP A 483 -12.15 19.36 3.52
CA ASP A 483 -12.52 19.01 4.89
C ASP A 483 -11.35 19.20 5.86
N LEU A 484 -10.14 18.75 5.48
CA LEU A 484 -8.94 18.86 6.29
C LEU A 484 -8.40 20.29 6.37
N ALA A 485 -8.57 21.09 5.31
CA ALA A 485 -8.25 22.51 5.30
C ALA A 485 -9.17 23.30 6.24
N LEU A 486 -10.47 22.96 6.29
CA LEU A 486 -11.41 23.51 7.26
C LEU A 486 -11.04 23.12 8.70
N TYR A 487 -10.69 21.84 8.93
CA TYR A 487 -10.20 21.37 10.23
C TYR A 487 -8.95 22.13 10.67
N ALA A 488 -7.95 22.27 9.79
CA ALA A 488 -6.71 22.97 10.08
C ALA A 488 -6.96 24.44 10.46
N ARG A 489 -7.81 25.15 9.69
CA ARG A 489 -8.21 26.53 10.00
C ARG A 489 -8.91 26.65 11.35
N ALA A 490 -9.82 25.72 11.67
CA ALA A 490 -10.51 25.71 12.97
C ALA A 490 -9.54 25.47 14.14
N LYS A 491 -8.42 24.78 13.92
CA LYS A 491 -7.33 24.59 14.88
C LYS A 491 -6.37 25.80 14.96
N GLY A 492 -6.59 26.83 14.14
CA GLY A 492 -5.73 28.02 14.05
C GLY A 492 -4.48 27.83 13.20
N GLY A 493 -4.41 26.76 12.40
CA GLY A 493 -3.31 26.48 11.48
C GLY A 493 -3.76 26.38 10.03
N ARG A 494 -2.93 25.72 9.21
CA ARG A 494 -3.17 25.44 7.79
C ARG A 494 -2.59 24.08 7.41
N LEU A 495 -2.86 23.64 6.19
CA LEU A 495 -2.15 22.51 5.60
C LEU A 495 -0.77 22.98 5.10
N PRO A 496 0.28 22.13 5.16
CA PRO A 496 1.61 22.49 4.69
C PRO A 496 1.61 22.73 3.18
N THR A 497 2.56 23.52 2.69
CA THR A 497 2.92 23.53 1.27
C THR A 497 3.73 22.28 0.91
N GLU A 498 3.85 21.95 -0.37
CA GLU A 498 4.66 20.81 -0.85
C GLU A 498 6.11 20.87 -0.32
N PRO A 499 6.84 22.01 -0.39
CA PRO A 499 8.20 22.09 0.15
C PRO A 499 8.27 21.94 1.68
N GLU A 500 7.30 22.48 2.43
CA GLU A 500 7.24 22.34 3.90
C GLU A 500 7.02 20.89 4.31
N LEU A 501 6.09 20.19 3.66
CA LEU A 501 5.84 18.78 3.94
C LEU A 501 7.05 17.92 3.53
N ARG A 502 7.66 18.19 2.37
CA ARG A 502 8.89 17.49 1.94
C ARG A 502 10.01 17.65 2.95
N LEU A 503 10.21 18.86 3.49
CA LEU A 503 11.20 19.12 4.54
C LEU A 503 10.89 18.33 5.82
N PHE A 504 9.62 18.30 6.26
CA PHE A 504 9.23 17.51 7.41
C PHE A 504 9.52 16.01 7.19
N LEU A 505 9.15 15.47 6.03
CA LEU A 505 9.38 14.07 5.67
C LEU A 505 10.88 13.76 5.58
N ASP A 506 11.71 14.66 5.04
CA ASP A 506 13.18 14.47 5.00
C ASP A 506 13.81 14.36 6.39
N LEU A 507 13.29 15.09 7.36
CA LEU A 507 13.82 15.12 8.73
C LEU A 507 13.35 13.93 9.56
N TYR A 508 12.08 13.54 9.40
CA TYR A 508 11.39 12.69 10.37
C TYR A 508 10.80 11.40 9.82
N ASP A 509 10.57 11.27 8.51
CA ASP A 509 10.07 10.00 7.97
C ASP A 509 11.17 8.94 7.96
N VAL A 510 10.82 7.74 8.43
CA VAL A 510 11.75 6.61 8.50
C VAL A 510 11.78 5.76 7.23
N GLY A 511 10.82 5.96 6.32
CA GLY A 511 10.66 5.17 5.11
C GLY A 511 10.39 3.69 5.36
N HIS A 512 10.26 2.92 4.27
CA HIS A 512 10.00 1.48 4.35
C HIS A 512 11.09 0.77 5.18
N GLU A 513 12.36 1.07 4.93
CA GLU A 513 13.52 0.49 5.65
C GLU A 513 13.47 0.75 7.17
N GLY A 514 12.97 1.90 7.60
CA GLY A 514 12.95 2.26 9.01
C GLY A 514 11.67 1.89 9.75
N GLY A 515 10.79 1.06 9.15
CA GLY A 515 9.59 0.61 9.83
C GLY A 515 8.26 1.18 9.31
N ALA A 516 8.28 2.12 8.37
CA ALA A 516 7.07 2.84 7.96
C ALA A 516 6.00 1.91 7.40
N ASN A 517 4.72 2.27 7.59
CA ASN A 517 3.59 1.46 7.16
C ASN A 517 3.31 1.67 5.66
N VAL A 518 4.17 1.11 4.80
CA VAL A 518 4.08 1.14 3.33
C VAL A 518 4.39 -0.25 2.77
N GLY A 519 4.02 -0.51 1.51
CA GLY A 519 4.32 -1.77 0.84
C GLY A 519 3.58 -2.98 1.41
N PHE A 520 2.31 -2.81 1.80
CA PHE A 520 1.46 -3.89 2.31
C PHE A 520 1.96 -4.57 3.58
N ARG A 521 2.78 -3.87 4.39
CA ARG A 521 3.11 -4.30 5.76
C ARG A 521 1.83 -4.57 6.56
N ASN A 522 0.88 -3.66 6.42
CA ASN A 522 -0.50 -3.81 6.84
C ASN A 522 -1.44 -3.45 5.69
N TRP A 523 -2.65 -4.03 5.72
CA TRP A 523 -3.74 -3.71 4.78
C TRP A 523 -4.68 -2.61 5.32
N HIS A 524 -4.17 -1.79 6.22
CA HIS A 524 -4.87 -0.69 6.86
C HIS A 524 -3.87 0.35 7.40
N PRO A 525 -4.30 1.59 7.65
CA PRO A 525 -3.51 2.54 8.41
C PRO A 525 -3.23 2.04 9.82
N ILE A 526 -2.17 2.54 10.43
CA ILE A 526 -1.84 2.33 11.84
C ILE A 526 -1.60 3.70 12.49
N PRO A 527 -1.53 3.80 13.83
CA PRO A 527 -1.17 5.07 14.47
C PRO A 527 0.20 5.58 14.01
N ALA A 528 0.30 6.89 13.79
CA ALA A 528 1.56 7.55 13.50
C ALA A 528 2.52 7.49 14.70
N THR A 529 3.82 7.35 14.44
CA THR A 529 4.86 7.16 15.47
C THR A 529 5.88 8.30 15.54
N THR A 530 5.75 9.32 14.69
CA THR A 530 6.56 10.54 14.75
C THR A 530 6.40 11.29 16.08
N GLY A 531 7.46 12.01 16.46
CA GLY A 531 7.51 12.89 17.65
C GLY A 531 7.98 12.26 18.94
N LEU A 532 8.49 11.02 18.90
CA LEU A 532 9.06 10.37 20.08
C LEU A 532 10.52 10.78 20.30
N ASP A 533 10.83 11.30 21.48
CA ASP A 533 12.18 11.77 21.85
C ASP A 533 13.22 10.65 21.76
N ALA A 534 12.85 9.42 22.14
CA ALA A 534 13.70 8.23 22.05
C ALA A 534 14.19 7.93 20.62
N HIS A 535 13.50 8.46 19.60
CA HIS A 535 13.81 8.28 18.19
C HIS A 535 14.13 9.61 17.49
N ALA A 536 14.50 10.65 18.25
CA ALA A 536 14.75 12.01 17.74
C ALA A 536 13.60 12.55 16.88
N GLY A 537 12.36 12.22 17.24
CA GLY A 537 11.15 12.60 16.53
C GLY A 537 10.84 11.78 15.27
N LYS A 538 11.74 10.91 14.83
CA LYS A 538 11.55 10.10 13.62
C LYS A 538 10.48 9.03 13.81
N GLY A 539 9.70 8.78 12.77
CA GLY A 539 8.68 7.74 12.76
C GLY A 539 7.91 7.65 11.44
N SER A 540 6.78 6.96 11.48
CA SER A 540 5.85 6.78 10.38
C SER A 540 4.66 7.74 10.52
N ASN A 541 4.10 8.19 9.40
CA ASN A 541 2.85 8.95 9.41
C ASN A 541 1.58 8.08 9.55
N GLY A 542 1.74 6.76 9.67
CA GLY A 542 0.64 5.81 9.81
C GLY A 542 0.25 5.09 8.51
N GLY A 543 0.89 5.43 7.39
CA GLY A 543 0.67 4.79 6.09
C GLY A 543 -0.43 5.47 5.29
N VAL A 544 -0.33 6.79 5.14
CA VAL A 544 -1.22 7.61 4.30
C VAL A 544 -0.40 8.63 3.52
N TRP A 545 -0.85 8.97 2.32
CA TRP A 545 -0.44 10.22 1.72
C TRP A 545 -0.94 11.40 2.59
N GLU A 546 -0.28 12.53 2.52
CA GLU A 546 -0.66 13.75 3.23
C GLU A 546 -0.88 14.89 2.24
N TRP A 547 -2.07 15.50 2.33
CA TRP A 547 -2.42 16.65 1.52
C TRP A 547 -1.50 17.84 1.78
N THR A 548 -1.18 18.56 0.70
CA THR A 548 -0.54 19.87 0.76
C THR A 548 -1.52 20.94 0.24
N SER A 549 -1.25 22.20 0.57
CA SER A 549 -1.93 23.37 0.00
C SER A 549 -1.38 23.80 -1.35
N THR A 550 -0.41 23.06 -1.90
CA THR A 550 0.20 23.35 -3.19
C THR A 550 -0.64 22.74 -4.31
N VAL A 551 -1.21 23.61 -5.14
CA VAL A 551 -1.91 23.22 -6.37
C VAL A 551 -0.93 22.45 -7.27
N PHE A 552 -1.39 21.35 -7.83
CA PHE A 552 -0.62 20.60 -8.82
C PHE A 552 -0.65 21.37 -10.15
N ASP A 553 0.50 21.95 -10.48
CA ASP A 553 0.69 22.79 -11.67
C ASP A 553 2.11 22.58 -12.22
N THR A 554 2.36 23.19 -13.37
CA THR A 554 3.66 23.28 -14.01
C THR A 554 4.67 24.03 -13.13
N HIS A 555 5.95 23.91 -13.48
CA HIS A 555 7.03 24.68 -12.87
C HIS A 555 8.15 24.93 -13.87
N ASP A 556 9.04 25.87 -13.53
CA ASP A 556 10.14 26.27 -14.39
C ASP A 556 10.97 25.06 -14.86
N GLY A 557 11.14 24.98 -16.18
CA GLY A 557 11.91 23.93 -16.84
C GLY A 557 11.19 22.58 -17.03
N LEU A 558 9.96 22.40 -16.53
CA LEU A 558 9.21 21.16 -16.73
C LEU A 558 8.99 20.90 -18.23
N VAL A 559 9.28 19.67 -18.65
CA VAL A 559 9.01 19.19 -20.02
C VAL A 559 8.00 18.04 -19.94
N PRO A 560 6.76 18.23 -20.45
CA PRO A 560 5.75 17.17 -20.41
C PRO A 560 6.18 15.91 -21.17
N THR A 561 5.76 14.75 -20.68
CA THR A 561 6.03 13.46 -21.34
C THR A 561 5.42 13.39 -22.75
N GLN A 562 6.18 12.84 -23.70
CA GLN A 562 5.72 12.48 -25.03
C GLN A 562 5.39 10.99 -25.15
N LEU A 563 5.94 10.16 -24.26
CA LEU A 563 5.68 8.72 -24.19
C LEU A 563 4.25 8.44 -23.68
N PHE A 564 3.84 9.13 -22.61
CA PHE A 564 2.49 9.07 -22.04
C PHE A 564 1.84 10.46 -21.98
N THR A 565 1.57 11.01 -23.16
CA THR A 565 0.94 12.33 -23.33
C THR A 565 -0.30 12.52 -22.46
N GLY A 566 -0.31 13.61 -21.69
CA GLY A 566 -1.41 13.98 -20.80
C GLY A 566 -1.31 13.44 -19.38
N TYR A 567 -0.25 12.70 -19.01
CA TYR A 567 -0.10 12.16 -17.65
C TYR A 567 -0.12 13.24 -16.56
N SER A 568 0.63 14.33 -16.73
CA SER A 568 0.64 15.45 -15.78
C SER A 568 -0.07 16.68 -16.32
N ALA A 569 0.20 17.03 -17.58
CA ALA A 569 -0.24 18.31 -18.15
C ALA A 569 -1.76 18.48 -18.23
N ASP A 570 -2.52 17.39 -18.30
CA ASP A 570 -3.99 17.45 -18.32
C ASP A 570 -4.56 17.89 -16.96
N PHE A 571 -3.79 17.74 -15.88
CA PHE A 571 -4.20 18.05 -14.50
C PHE A 571 -3.61 19.37 -13.97
N PHE A 572 -2.96 20.16 -14.82
CA PHE A 572 -2.56 21.56 -14.54
C PHE A 572 -3.76 22.50 -14.73
N ASP A 573 -4.86 22.17 -14.06
CA ASP A 573 -6.19 22.74 -14.25
C ASP A 573 -6.65 23.63 -13.09
N GLY A 574 -5.81 23.74 -12.04
CA GLY A 574 -6.10 24.48 -10.82
C GLY A 574 -7.03 23.74 -9.83
N LYS A 575 -7.41 22.49 -10.11
CA LYS A 575 -8.33 21.69 -9.28
C LYS A 575 -7.60 20.64 -8.43
N HIS A 576 -6.39 20.29 -8.81
CA HIS A 576 -5.62 19.23 -8.16
C HIS A 576 -4.70 19.80 -7.09
N GLN A 577 -4.56 19.09 -5.98
CA GLN A 577 -3.59 19.38 -4.92
C GLN A 577 -2.53 18.28 -4.87
N VAL A 578 -1.29 18.66 -4.56
CA VAL A 578 -0.19 17.71 -4.37
C VAL A 578 -0.37 16.99 -3.03
N ALA A 579 -0.08 15.68 -3.02
CA ALA A 579 0.01 14.85 -1.83
C ALA A 579 1.35 14.10 -1.80
N LEU A 580 1.97 14.02 -0.61
CA LEU A 580 3.27 13.37 -0.38
C LEU A 580 3.22 12.31 0.73
N GLY A 581 4.21 11.43 0.83
CA GLY A 581 4.42 10.56 2.00
C GLY A 581 4.04 9.09 1.86
N ALA A 582 3.34 8.69 0.79
CA ALA A 582 2.93 7.32 0.50
C ALA A 582 1.97 6.66 1.52
N SER A 583 1.14 5.72 1.04
CA SER A 583 0.20 4.97 1.85
C SER A 583 0.66 3.55 2.16
N TYR A 584 -0.07 2.86 3.04
CA TYR A 584 0.13 1.43 3.31
C TYR A 584 0.00 0.56 2.04
N ALA A 585 -0.74 1.03 1.04
CA ALA A 585 -0.95 0.36 -0.23
C ALA A 585 0.05 0.78 -1.33
N THR A 586 0.94 1.74 -1.06
CA THR A 586 1.96 2.17 -2.01
C THR A 586 3.11 1.17 -2.04
N ILE A 587 3.46 0.69 -3.24
CA ILE A 587 4.59 -0.24 -3.41
C ILE A 587 5.92 0.45 -3.05
N PRO A 588 6.92 -0.27 -2.48
CA PRO A 588 8.12 0.38 -1.95
C PRO A 588 8.91 1.20 -2.96
N ARG A 589 8.98 0.79 -4.23
CA ARG A 589 9.70 1.55 -5.29
C ARG A 589 9.14 2.96 -5.50
N LEU A 590 7.83 3.12 -5.38
CA LEU A 590 7.17 4.44 -5.36
C LEU A 590 7.37 5.14 -4.02
N ALA A 591 7.08 4.44 -2.91
CA ALA A 591 7.11 5.03 -1.58
C ALA A 591 8.50 5.55 -1.16
N GLY A 592 9.57 4.86 -1.60
CA GLY A 592 10.95 5.23 -1.31
C GLY A 592 11.51 6.34 -2.22
N ARG A 593 10.81 6.69 -3.30
CA ARG A 593 11.29 7.67 -4.27
C ARG A 593 10.89 9.07 -3.82
N ARG A 594 11.87 9.80 -3.28
CA ARG A 594 11.70 11.11 -2.62
C ARG A 594 10.94 12.15 -3.46
N THR A 595 11.10 12.09 -4.77
CA THR A 595 10.58 13.08 -5.73
C THR A 595 9.12 12.85 -6.14
N VAL A 596 8.54 11.69 -5.83
CA VAL A 596 7.18 11.33 -6.28
C VAL A 596 6.17 12.36 -5.80
N ARG A 597 5.39 12.88 -6.75
CA ARG A 597 4.27 13.79 -6.50
C ARG A 597 2.99 13.06 -6.85
N ASN A 598 2.16 12.75 -5.85
CA ASN A 598 0.81 12.29 -6.11
C ASN A 598 -0.14 13.50 -6.17
N PHE A 599 -1.26 13.37 -6.86
CA PHE A 599 -2.18 14.50 -7.04
C PHE A 599 -3.61 14.02 -7.23
N TYR A 600 -4.55 14.79 -6.67
CA TYR A 600 -5.98 14.49 -6.70
C TYR A 600 -6.78 15.79 -6.63
N GLN A 601 -7.98 15.80 -7.20
CA GLN A 601 -8.92 16.92 -7.05
C GLN A 601 -9.17 17.21 -5.56
N HIS A 602 -9.17 18.48 -5.16
CA HIS A 602 -9.19 18.90 -3.76
C HIS A 602 -10.40 18.36 -2.96
N ASN A 603 -11.54 18.19 -3.60
CA ASN A 603 -12.78 17.68 -3.01
C ASN A 603 -12.95 16.16 -3.16
N TYR A 604 -11.99 15.43 -3.73
CA TYR A 604 -12.09 13.96 -3.93
C TYR A 604 -11.81 13.21 -2.61
N PRO A 605 -12.80 12.53 -1.98
CA PRO A 605 -12.71 12.09 -0.58
C PRO A 605 -12.32 10.61 -0.40
N TYR A 606 -12.04 9.90 -1.49
CA TYR A 606 -11.79 8.45 -1.48
C TYR A 606 -10.33 7.98 -1.33
N PRO A 607 -9.29 8.74 -1.74
CA PRO A 607 -7.94 8.19 -1.80
C PRO A 607 -7.34 8.02 -0.40
N TRP A 608 -6.18 7.36 -0.33
CA TRP A 608 -5.46 7.05 0.92
C TRP A 608 -4.75 8.28 1.50
N ILE A 609 -5.46 9.40 1.66
CA ILE A 609 -4.87 10.71 1.98
C ILE A 609 -5.47 11.28 3.27
N GLY A 610 -4.59 11.59 4.22
CA GLY A 610 -4.87 12.40 5.41
C GLY A 610 -4.17 13.75 5.31
N ALA A 611 -3.92 14.40 6.44
CA ALA A 611 -3.07 15.59 6.49
C ALA A 611 -2.55 15.87 7.90
N ARG A 612 -1.52 16.71 7.99
CA ARG A 612 -1.07 17.32 9.26
C ARG A 612 -1.33 18.83 9.25
N VAL A 613 -1.45 19.40 10.44
CA VAL A 613 -1.61 20.85 10.62
C VAL A 613 -0.23 21.49 10.84
N VAL A 614 -0.01 22.64 10.20
CA VAL A 614 1.15 23.50 10.42
C VAL A 614 0.73 24.91 10.80
N TYR A 615 1.65 25.66 11.42
CA TYR A 615 1.45 27.02 11.91
C TYR A 615 2.63 27.91 11.52
N ASP A 616 2.32 29.13 11.09
CA ASP A 616 3.35 30.14 10.82
C ASP A 616 4.03 30.58 12.14
N VAL A 617 5.30 30.99 12.06
CA VAL A 617 6.15 31.38 13.21
C VAL A 617 6.40 32.87 13.26
#